data_AF-A0A257A3A6-F1
#
_entry.id   AF-A0A257A3A6-F1
#
_cell.length_a   1.000
_cell.length_b   1.000
_cell.length_c   1.000
_cell.angle_alpha   90.00
_cell.angle_beta   90.00
_cell.angle_gamma   90.00
#
_symmetry.space_group_name_H-M   'P 1'
#
loop_
_entity.id
_entity.type
_entity.pdbx_description
1 polymer ?
#
loop_
_entity_poly.entity_id
_entity_poly.type
_entity_poly.pdbx_seq_one_letter_code
_entity_poly.pdbx_strand_id
1 'polypeptide(L)'
;MFHLIALFLFAIIFFFIYYFISTAFEEVGFRWWEASMIVFSSIIFGTVNIPLLYYKNWSIGINVGGALLPIIISIYLTLSRKVAGRSIIGILIVAYVAYNVTTVSNNGIVSPFPYWLLPPMAASLYSLLVGYKSKKKTASIAYISGTLGVLLGADLLHLNELISRDVPRYTMASIGGAAIL
;
A
#
# COMPACT_ATOMS: atom_id res chain seq x y z
N MET A 1 -6.21 21.72 36.00
CA MET A 1 -6.05 20.34 36.52
C MET A 1 -6.67 19.30 35.59
N PHE A 2 -7.98 19.38 35.30
CA PHE A 2 -8.66 18.43 34.40
C PHE A 2 -8.02 18.28 33.01
N HIS A 3 -7.68 19.39 32.34
CA HIS A 3 -6.98 19.37 31.04
C HIS A 3 -5.61 18.68 31.09
N LEU A 4 -4.88 18.85 32.18
CA LEU A 4 -3.57 18.21 32.36
C LEU A 4 -3.70 16.70 32.54
N ILE A 5 -4.71 16.27 33.31
CA ILE A 5 -5.05 14.86 33.50
C ILE A 5 -5.50 14.24 32.18
N ALA A 6 -6.34 14.93 31.40
CA ALA A 6 -6.78 14.47 30.09
C ALA A 6 -5.60 14.31 29.10
N LEU A 7 -4.70 15.29 29.02
CA LEU A 7 -3.48 15.20 28.20
C LEU A 7 -2.57 14.05 28.64
N PHE A 8 -2.42 13.85 29.95
CA PHE A 8 -1.62 12.75 30.49
C PHE A 8 -2.21 11.38 30.17
N LEU A 9 -3.53 11.20 30.33
CA LEU A 9 -4.22 9.97 29.95
C LEU A 9 -4.13 9.72 28.44
N PHE A 10 -4.28 10.76 27.62
CA PHE A 10 -4.09 10.66 26.17
C PHE A 10 -2.67 10.21 25.80
N ALA A 11 -1.64 10.78 26.45
CA ALA A 11 -0.25 10.39 26.24
C ALA A 11 0.02 8.93 26.65
N ILE A 12 -0.57 8.46 27.76
CA ILE A 12 -0.47 7.06 28.20
C ILE A 12 -1.11 6.12 27.17
N ILE A 13 -2.32 6.44 26.70
CA ILE A 13 -3.02 5.61 25.71
C ILE A 13 -2.20 5.55 24.42
N PHE A 14 -1.71 6.70 23.94
CA PHE A 14 -0.86 6.77 22.76
C PHE A 14 0.42 5.95 22.93
N PHE A 15 1.07 6.02 24.10
CA PHE A 15 2.26 5.22 24.41
C PHE A 15 1.99 3.72 24.34
N PHE A 16 0.89 3.23 24.93
CA PHE A 16 0.54 1.80 24.87
C PHE A 16 0.22 1.34 23.45
N ILE A 17 -0.51 2.15 22.68
CA ILE A 17 -0.78 1.87 21.26
C ILE A 17 0.53 1.78 20.48
N TYR A 18 1.42 2.78 20.64
CA TYR A 18 2.72 2.80 20.00
C TYR A 18 3.57 1.58 20.37
N TYR A 19 3.60 1.21 21.65
CA TYR A 19 4.34 0.04 22.15
C TYR A 19 3.81 -1.27 21.55
N PHE A 20 2.49 -1.45 21.53
CA PHE A 20 1.86 -2.65 20.99
C PHE A 20 2.11 -2.79 19.49
N ILE A 21 1.93 -1.70 18.73
CA ILE A 21 2.24 -1.63 17.30
C ILE A 21 3.70 -1.98 17.06
N SER A 22 4.62 -1.29 17.76
CA SER A 22 6.06 -1.51 17.58
C SER A 22 6.46 -2.96 17.83
N THR A 23 5.93 -3.57 18.89
CA THR A 23 6.20 -4.98 19.23
C THR A 23 5.68 -5.94 18.16
N ALA A 24 4.45 -5.73 17.68
CA ALA A 24 3.86 -6.55 16.63
C ALA A 24 4.68 -6.48 15.32
N PHE A 25 5.14 -5.28 14.95
CA PHE A 25 5.94 -5.09 13.75
C PHE A 25 7.36 -5.67 13.87
N GLU A 26 7.98 -5.58 15.04
CA GLU A 26 9.27 -6.24 15.29
C GLU A 26 9.17 -7.76 15.22
N GLU A 27 8.07 -8.33 15.74
CA GLU A 27 7.79 -9.76 15.64
C GLU A 27 7.56 -10.25 14.20
N VAL A 28 6.97 -9.39 13.36
CA VAL A 28 6.79 -9.67 11.93
C VAL A 28 8.11 -9.56 11.17
N GLY A 29 9.03 -8.70 11.61
CA GLY A 29 10.38 -8.55 11.02
C GLY A 29 10.70 -7.15 10.49
N PHE A 30 9.87 -6.16 10.80
CA PHE A 30 10.18 -4.75 10.54
C PHE A 30 10.94 -4.12 11.70
N ARG A 31 11.70 -3.06 11.44
CA ARG A 31 12.17 -2.16 12.49
C ARG A 31 11.04 -1.21 12.87
N TRP A 32 11.03 -0.72 14.12
CA TRP A 32 10.02 0.23 14.60
C TRP A 32 9.79 1.42 13.67
N TRP A 33 10.87 1.97 13.08
CA TRP A 33 10.77 3.13 12.19
C TRP A 33 10.26 2.75 10.80
N GLU A 34 10.55 1.52 10.31
CA GLU A 34 10.03 1.02 9.03
C GLU A 34 8.50 0.90 9.13
N ALA A 35 8.02 0.32 10.24
CA ALA A 35 6.60 0.21 10.55
C ALA A 35 5.93 1.57 10.72
N SER A 36 6.56 2.47 11.49
CA SER A 36 6.07 3.82 11.71
C SER A 36 5.96 4.58 10.38
N MET A 37 6.97 4.50 9.51
CA MET A 37 6.91 5.11 8.19
C MET A 37 5.74 4.54 7.39
N ILE A 38 5.53 3.23 7.38
CA ILE A 38 4.41 2.62 6.64
C ILE A 38 3.06 3.15 7.15
N VAL A 39 2.82 3.09 8.46
CA VAL A 39 1.51 3.40 9.08
C VAL A 39 1.23 4.90 9.10
N PHE A 40 2.16 5.72 9.60
CA PHE A 40 1.92 7.16 9.71
C PHE A 40 1.91 7.83 8.35
N SER A 41 2.71 7.35 7.39
CA SER A 41 2.68 7.92 6.05
C SER A 41 1.35 7.70 5.36
N SER A 42 0.75 6.52 5.49
CA SER A 42 -0.55 6.24 4.87
C SER A 42 -1.66 7.08 5.48
N ILE A 43 -1.62 7.36 6.79
CA ILE A 43 -2.64 8.17 7.47
C ILE A 43 -2.47 9.65 7.14
N ILE A 44 -1.25 10.19 7.28
CA ILE A 44 -0.99 11.63 7.13
C ILE A 44 -1.07 12.05 5.66
N PHE A 45 -0.52 11.23 4.75
CA PHE A 45 -0.39 11.58 3.33
C PHE A 45 -1.37 10.83 2.43
N GLY A 46 -2.25 9.99 2.98
CA GLY A 46 -3.22 9.20 2.20
C GLY A 46 -4.29 10.04 1.47
N THR A 47 -4.49 11.30 1.87
CA THR A 47 -5.39 12.24 1.17
C THR A 47 -4.66 13.17 0.21
N VAL A 48 -3.33 13.14 0.21
CA VAL A 48 -2.50 14.01 -0.63
C VAL A 48 -2.28 13.34 -1.98
N ASN A 49 -2.74 13.99 -3.05
CA ASN A 49 -2.60 13.50 -4.41
C ASN A 49 -1.82 14.52 -5.24
N ILE A 50 -0.79 14.06 -5.94
CA ILE A 50 0.02 14.89 -6.84
C ILE A 50 -0.47 14.65 -8.27
N PRO A 51 -0.97 15.68 -8.99
CA PRO A 51 -1.36 15.51 -10.39
C PRO A 51 -0.12 15.22 -11.25
N LEU A 52 -0.23 14.24 -12.14
CA LEU A 52 0.84 13.82 -13.04
C LEU A 52 0.54 14.18 -14.48
N LEU A 53 -0.67 13.86 -14.95
CA LEU A 53 -1.04 14.07 -16.35
C LEU A 53 -2.54 14.36 -16.49
N TYR A 54 -2.87 15.11 -17.53
CA TYR A 54 -4.23 15.51 -17.88
C TYR A 54 -4.55 14.90 -19.24
N TYR A 55 -5.62 14.12 -19.33
CA TYR A 55 -6.03 13.47 -20.58
C TYR A 55 -7.56 13.45 -20.71
N LYS A 56 -8.10 14.08 -21.75
CA LYS A 56 -9.55 14.36 -21.88
C LYS A 56 -10.07 15.03 -20.59
N ASN A 57 -11.11 14.45 -19.96
CA ASN A 57 -11.70 14.90 -18.70
C ASN A 57 -11.07 14.20 -17.47
N TRP A 58 -9.93 13.50 -17.63
CA TRP A 58 -9.23 12.83 -16.53
C TRP A 58 -8.06 13.67 -16.00
N SER A 59 -8.03 13.84 -14.69
CA SER A 59 -6.82 14.20 -13.93
C SER A 59 -6.21 12.93 -13.38
N ILE A 60 -5.09 12.47 -13.93
CA ILE A 60 -4.40 11.32 -13.36
C ILE A 60 -3.33 11.83 -12.40
N GLY A 61 -3.42 11.41 -11.15
CA GLY A 61 -2.46 11.70 -10.11
C GLY A 61 -1.89 10.44 -9.47
N ILE A 62 -0.94 10.67 -8.56
CA ILE A 62 -0.38 9.64 -7.69
C ILE A 62 -0.63 10.03 -6.24
N ASN A 63 -1.11 9.08 -5.45
CA ASN A 63 -1.32 9.28 -4.03
C ASN A 63 0.00 9.22 -3.26
N VAL A 64 0.24 10.17 -2.36
CA VAL A 64 1.51 10.24 -1.63
C VAL A 64 1.61 9.14 -0.58
N GLY A 65 0.58 8.95 0.25
CA GLY A 65 0.55 7.92 1.29
C GLY A 65 0.31 6.50 0.77
N GLY A 66 -0.40 6.37 -0.34
CA GLY A 66 -0.85 5.10 -0.91
C GLY A 66 -0.04 4.57 -2.09
N ALA A 67 0.76 5.42 -2.74
CA ALA A 67 1.67 4.98 -3.82
C ALA A 67 3.10 5.49 -3.64
N LEU A 68 3.32 6.81 -3.55
CA LEU A 68 4.68 7.38 -3.60
C LEU A 68 5.57 6.92 -2.43
N LEU A 69 5.10 7.10 -1.19
CA LEU A 69 5.84 6.67 0.00
C LEU A 69 5.98 5.14 0.06
N PRO A 70 4.93 4.34 -0.23
CA PRO A 70 5.08 2.89 -0.35
C PRO A 70 6.11 2.43 -1.40
N ILE A 71 6.22 3.11 -2.54
CA ILE A 71 7.27 2.85 -3.55
C ILE A 71 8.66 3.12 -2.96
N ILE A 72 8.86 4.27 -2.30
CA ILE A 72 10.14 4.63 -1.68
C ILE A 72 10.55 3.60 -0.61
N ILE A 73 9.61 3.21 0.27
CA ILE A 73 9.84 2.21 1.30
C ILE A 73 10.15 0.84 0.67
N SER A 74 9.46 0.47 -0.40
CA SER A 74 9.71 -0.78 -1.13
C SER A 74 11.12 -0.83 -1.73
N ILE A 75 11.60 0.29 -2.31
CA ILE A 75 12.97 0.42 -2.82
C ILE A 75 13.97 0.27 -1.66
N TYR A 76 13.76 0.99 -0.55
CA TYR A 76 14.61 0.90 0.63
C TYR A 76 14.71 -0.55 1.17
N LEU A 77 13.59 -1.23 1.34
CA LEU A 77 13.55 -2.61 1.85
C LEU A 77 14.20 -3.60 0.89
N THR A 78 13.99 -3.41 -0.42
CA THR A 78 14.60 -4.25 -1.46
C THR A 78 16.12 -4.22 -1.38
N LEU A 79 16.69 -3.02 -1.27
CA LEU A 79 18.13 -2.80 -1.20
C LEU A 79 18.70 -3.25 0.15
N SER A 80 18.08 -2.82 1.26
CA SER A 80 18.57 -3.10 2.62
C SER A 80 18.50 -4.58 3.01
N ARG A 81 17.56 -5.35 2.43
CA ARG A 81 17.40 -6.78 2.73
C ARG A 81 17.96 -7.71 1.64
N LYS A 82 18.42 -7.16 0.51
CA LYS A 82 18.94 -7.91 -0.65
C LYS A 82 17.95 -8.97 -1.14
N VAL A 83 16.69 -8.56 -1.34
CA VAL A 83 15.57 -9.45 -1.71
C VAL A 83 15.05 -9.23 -3.15
N ALA A 84 15.71 -8.39 -3.95
CA ALA A 84 15.25 -7.96 -5.27
C ALA A 84 14.69 -9.09 -6.17
N GLY A 85 15.43 -10.16 -6.40
CA GLY A 85 14.98 -11.26 -7.28
C GLY A 85 13.70 -11.94 -6.79
N ARG A 86 13.56 -12.17 -5.48
CA ARG A 86 12.35 -12.73 -4.88
C ARG A 86 11.19 -11.73 -4.94
N SER A 87 11.47 -10.46 -4.65
CA SER A 87 10.47 -9.41 -4.73
C SER A 87 9.90 -9.26 -6.13
N ILE A 88 10.71 -9.31 -7.20
CA ILE A 88 10.23 -9.21 -8.58
C ILE A 88 9.21 -10.30 -8.91
N ILE A 89 9.51 -11.56 -8.57
CA ILE A 89 8.57 -12.68 -8.81
C ILE A 89 7.28 -12.46 -8.00
N GLY A 90 7.39 -12.04 -6.74
CA GLY A 90 6.24 -11.72 -5.90
C GLY A 90 5.38 -10.59 -6.48
N ILE A 91 6.01 -9.52 -6.99
CA ILE A 91 5.32 -8.39 -7.64
C ILE A 91 4.51 -8.89 -8.83
N LEU A 92 5.08 -9.75 -9.67
CA LEU A 92 4.37 -10.30 -10.84
C LEU A 92 3.19 -11.19 -10.44
N ILE A 93 3.36 -12.04 -9.42
CA ILE A 93 2.26 -12.88 -8.89
C ILE A 93 1.13 -12.00 -8.36
N VAL A 94 1.46 -11.04 -7.49
CA VAL A 94 0.47 -10.15 -6.88
C VAL A 94 -0.18 -9.25 -7.93
N ALA A 95 0.58 -8.76 -8.91
CA ALA A 95 0.03 -7.97 -10.01
C ALA A 95 -0.96 -8.77 -10.86
N TYR A 96 -0.63 -10.03 -11.18
CA TYR A 96 -1.57 -10.91 -11.86
C TYR A 96 -2.85 -11.11 -11.05
N VAL A 97 -2.74 -11.41 -9.76
CA VAL A 97 -3.92 -11.58 -8.89
C VAL A 97 -4.72 -10.28 -8.82
N ALA A 98 -4.07 -9.15 -8.54
CA ALA A 98 -4.70 -7.83 -8.43
C ALA A 98 -5.44 -7.42 -9.72
N TYR A 99 -4.82 -7.65 -10.88
CA TYR A 99 -5.44 -7.39 -12.17
C TYR A 99 -6.74 -8.20 -12.36
N ASN A 100 -6.72 -9.49 -12.06
CA ASN A 100 -7.88 -10.36 -12.27
C ASN A 100 -9.04 -10.11 -11.31
N VAL A 101 -8.78 -9.51 -10.14
CA VAL A 101 -9.80 -9.25 -9.12
C VAL A 101 -10.33 -7.82 -9.13
N THR A 102 -9.70 -6.94 -9.89
CA THR A 102 -10.14 -5.54 -10.04
C THR A 102 -10.90 -5.35 -11.34
N THR A 103 -11.79 -4.37 -11.34
CA THR A 103 -12.53 -3.94 -12.52
C THR A 103 -12.55 -2.43 -12.58
N VAL A 104 -12.49 -1.88 -13.78
CA VAL A 104 -12.64 -0.45 -13.99
C VAL A 104 -14.13 -0.12 -13.89
N SER A 105 -14.48 0.94 -13.17
CA SER A 105 -15.85 1.44 -13.02
C SER A 105 -15.90 2.96 -13.21
N ASN A 106 -17.10 3.56 -13.18
CA ASN A 106 -17.25 5.02 -13.20
C ASN A 106 -16.66 5.71 -11.96
N ASN A 107 -16.46 4.97 -10.87
CA ASN A 107 -15.86 5.46 -9.63
C ASN A 107 -14.35 5.19 -9.57
N GLY A 108 -13.74 4.78 -10.69
CA GLY A 108 -12.34 4.34 -10.74
C GLY A 108 -12.21 2.82 -10.69
N ILE A 109 -11.01 2.35 -10.35
CA ILE A 109 -10.67 0.92 -10.30
C ILE A 109 -11.09 0.37 -8.94
N VAL A 110 -11.91 -0.69 -8.93
CA VAL A 110 -12.51 -1.25 -7.71
C VAL A 110 -12.41 -2.76 -7.70
N SER A 111 -12.40 -3.36 -6.51
CA SER A 111 -12.49 -4.80 -6.31
C SER A 111 -13.53 -5.07 -5.22
N PRO A 112 -14.57 -5.89 -5.49
CA PRO A 112 -15.60 -6.18 -4.49
C PRO A 112 -15.06 -7.07 -3.35
N PHE A 113 -15.67 -6.98 -2.17
CA PHE A 113 -15.43 -7.95 -1.10
C PHE A 113 -15.97 -9.34 -1.50
N PRO A 114 -15.23 -10.44 -1.28
CA PRO A 114 -13.94 -10.54 -0.57
C PRO A 114 -12.70 -10.48 -1.46
N TYR A 115 -12.84 -10.27 -2.77
CA TYR A 115 -11.75 -10.40 -3.75
C TYR A 115 -10.57 -9.45 -3.52
N TRP A 116 -10.80 -8.28 -2.91
CA TRP A 116 -9.73 -7.34 -2.54
C TRP A 116 -8.73 -7.91 -1.51
N LEU A 117 -9.04 -9.04 -0.86
CA LEU A 117 -8.16 -9.74 0.09
C LEU A 117 -7.19 -10.69 -0.63
N LEU A 118 -7.47 -11.05 -1.89
CA LEU A 118 -6.66 -12.03 -2.62
C LEU A 118 -5.22 -11.52 -2.89
N PRO A 119 -4.99 -10.26 -3.30
CA PRO A 119 -3.62 -9.74 -3.46
C PRO A 119 -2.77 -9.77 -2.19
N PRO A 120 -3.21 -9.26 -1.02
CA PRO A 120 -2.40 -9.34 0.21
C PRO A 120 -2.24 -10.79 0.72
N MET A 121 -3.21 -11.68 0.50
CA MET A 121 -3.06 -13.11 0.79
C MET A 121 -1.98 -13.74 -0.10
N ALA A 122 -1.99 -13.46 -1.40
CA ALA A 122 -0.98 -13.95 -2.34
C ALA A 122 0.43 -13.45 -1.96
N ALA A 123 0.55 -12.16 -1.62
CA ALA A 123 1.81 -11.58 -1.14
C ALA A 123 2.33 -12.28 0.12
N SER A 124 1.43 -12.52 1.09
CA SER A 124 1.77 -13.17 2.36
C SER A 124 2.22 -14.61 2.16
N LEU A 125 1.43 -15.41 1.43
CA LEU A 125 1.76 -16.81 1.13
C LEU A 125 3.08 -16.94 0.36
N TYR A 126 3.24 -16.14 -0.70
CA TYR A 126 4.48 -16.13 -1.47
C TYR A 126 5.69 -15.80 -0.59
N SER A 127 5.59 -14.74 0.22
CA SER A 127 6.68 -14.29 1.08
C SER A 127 7.07 -15.34 2.13
N LEU A 128 6.11 -16.09 2.68
CA LEU A 128 6.37 -17.17 3.63
C LEU A 128 7.17 -18.28 2.97
N LEU A 129 6.81 -18.66 1.74
CA LEU A 129 7.50 -19.71 0.98
C LEU A 129 8.94 -19.34 0.64
N VAL A 130 9.21 -18.10 0.20
CA VAL A 130 10.54 -17.69 -0.27
C VAL A 130 11.40 -17.00 0.80
N GLY A 131 10.77 -16.53 1.87
CA GLY A 131 11.38 -15.78 2.97
C GLY A 131 11.63 -16.58 4.24
N TYR A 132 11.13 -17.82 4.33
CA TYR A 132 11.06 -18.66 5.55
C TYR A 132 12.30 -18.66 6.47
N LYS A 133 13.51 -18.48 5.91
CA LYS A 133 14.76 -18.44 6.68
C LYS A 133 14.97 -17.15 7.50
N SER A 134 14.17 -16.10 7.27
CA SER A 134 14.35 -14.81 7.95
C SER A 134 13.04 -14.02 7.97
N LYS A 135 12.49 -13.81 9.18
CA LYS A 135 11.32 -12.95 9.42
C LYS A 135 11.44 -11.60 8.71
N LYS A 136 12.60 -10.94 8.82
CA LYS A 136 12.88 -9.65 8.17
C LYS A 136 12.73 -9.69 6.65
N LYS A 137 13.21 -10.77 6.01
CA LYS A 137 13.08 -10.95 4.56
C LYS A 137 11.64 -11.29 4.17
N THR A 138 10.98 -12.18 4.91
CA THR A 138 9.56 -12.51 4.72
C THR A 138 8.71 -11.24 4.73
N ALA A 139 8.77 -10.47 5.82
CA ALA A 139 8.00 -9.23 5.98
C ALA A 139 8.26 -8.23 4.85
N SER A 140 9.54 -8.05 4.49
CA SER A 140 9.90 -7.13 3.40
C SER A 140 9.36 -7.61 2.05
N ILE A 141 9.47 -8.91 1.74
CA ILE A 141 8.94 -9.46 0.48
C ILE A 141 7.42 -9.35 0.43
N ALA A 142 6.71 -9.64 1.53
CA ALA A 142 5.26 -9.46 1.62
C ALA A 142 4.86 -8.01 1.33
N TYR A 143 5.52 -7.05 1.98
CA TYR A 143 5.24 -5.63 1.76
C TYR A 143 5.55 -5.20 0.33
N ILE A 144 6.76 -5.49 -0.17
CA ILE A 144 7.18 -5.09 -1.52
C ILE A 144 6.27 -5.69 -2.59
N SER A 145 5.98 -6.99 -2.51
CA SER A 145 5.11 -7.66 -3.48
C SER A 145 3.67 -7.21 -3.37
N GLY A 146 3.13 -7.08 -2.15
CA GLY A 146 1.78 -6.58 -1.89
C GLY A 146 1.58 -5.17 -2.44
N THR A 147 2.48 -4.25 -2.10
CA THR A 147 2.39 -2.86 -2.53
C THR A 147 2.65 -2.69 -4.02
N LEU A 148 3.85 -3.06 -4.51
CA LEU A 148 4.20 -2.79 -5.91
C LEU A 148 3.42 -3.68 -6.87
N GLY A 149 3.06 -4.90 -6.45
CA GLY A 149 2.21 -5.78 -7.24
C GLY A 149 0.80 -5.22 -7.39
N VAL A 150 0.18 -4.70 -6.32
CA VAL A 150 -1.15 -4.05 -6.43
C VAL A 150 -1.07 -2.80 -7.28
N LEU A 151 -0.09 -1.90 -7.07
CA LEU A 151 0.06 -0.70 -7.91
C LEU A 151 0.23 -1.07 -9.39
N LEU A 152 1.00 -2.11 -9.69
CA LEU A 152 1.17 -2.57 -11.06
C LEU A 152 -0.13 -3.18 -11.61
N GLY A 153 -0.69 -4.17 -10.93
CA GLY A 153 -1.81 -4.98 -11.42
C GLY A 153 -3.17 -4.28 -11.37
N ALA A 154 -3.48 -3.66 -10.24
CA ALA A 154 -4.73 -2.94 -10.06
C ALA A 154 -4.70 -1.62 -10.84
N ASP A 155 -3.69 -0.77 -10.63
CA ASP A 155 -3.72 0.59 -11.18
C ASP A 155 -3.11 0.70 -12.58
N LEU A 156 -1.83 0.34 -12.75
CA LEU A 156 -1.10 0.63 -13.99
C LEU A 156 -1.62 -0.17 -15.19
N LEU A 157 -1.91 -1.46 -15.01
CA LEU A 157 -2.41 -2.31 -16.10
C LEU A 157 -3.83 -1.94 -16.55
N HIS A 158 -4.64 -1.31 -15.69
CA HIS A 158 -5.99 -0.82 -16.02
C HIS A 158 -6.01 0.65 -16.49
N LEU A 159 -4.89 1.36 -16.43
CA LEU A 159 -4.83 2.79 -16.72
C LEU A 159 -5.37 3.12 -18.12
N ASN A 160 -4.99 2.32 -19.12
CA ASN A 160 -5.45 2.50 -20.49
C ASN A 160 -6.96 2.29 -20.64
N GLU A 161 -7.53 1.30 -19.95
CA GLU A 161 -8.97 1.06 -19.94
C GLU A 161 -9.71 2.23 -19.26
N LEU A 162 -9.17 2.74 -18.14
CA LEU A 162 -9.73 3.86 -17.38
C LEU A 162 -9.81 5.14 -18.21
N ILE A 163 -8.70 5.56 -18.83
CA ILE A 163 -8.64 6.81 -19.61
C ILE A 163 -9.42 6.73 -20.93
N SER A 164 -9.66 5.51 -21.43
CA SER A 164 -10.46 5.30 -22.63
C SER A 164 -11.95 5.55 -22.38
N ARG A 165 -12.41 5.51 -21.12
CA ARG A 165 -13.79 5.84 -20.77
C ARG A 165 -14.03 7.34 -20.79
N ASP A 166 -15.14 7.72 -21.40
CA ASP A 166 -15.61 9.09 -21.39
C ASP A 166 -16.37 9.36 -20.09
N VAL A 167 -15.86 10.34 -19.34
CA VAL A 167 -16.52 10.82 -18.12
C VAL A 167 -17.18 12.18 -18.41
N PRO A 168 -18.42 12.40 -17.93
CA PRO A 168 -19.20 13.58 -18.25
C PRO A 168 -18.67 14.86 -17.60
N ARG A 169 -17.81 14.72 -16.58
CA ARG A 169 -17.20 15.82 -15.85
C ARG A 169 -15.73 15.54 -15.61
N TYR A 170 -15.00 16.61 -15.34
CA TYR A 170 -13.62 16.53 -14.90
C TYR A 170 -13.51 15.63 -13.66
N THR A 171 -12.79 14.51 -13.78
CA THR A 171 -12.72 13.46 -12.76
C THR A 171 -11.26 13.16 -12.41
N MET A 172 -10.96 13.10 -11.12
CA MET A 172 -9.62 12.72 -10.65
C MET A 172 -9.53 11.22 -10.47
N ALA A 173 -8.53 10.60 -11.09
CA ALA A 173 -8.08 9.25 -10.82
C ALA A 173 -6.72 9.30 -10.14
N SER A 174 -6.56 8.62 -9.00
CA SER A 174 -5.29 8.62 -8.27
C SER A 174 -4.75 7.21 -8.10
N ILE A 175 -3.54 6.97 -8.63
CA ILE A 175 -2.81 5.72 -8.49
C ILE A 175 -2.46 5.48 -7.01
N GLY A 176 -2.79 4.30 -6.49
CA GLY A 176 -2.69 3.96 -5.07
C GLY A 176 -3.65 4.74 -4.17
N GLY A 177 -4.64 5.43 -4.73
CA GLY A 177 -5.65 6.18 -3.99
C GLY A 177 -6.93 5.40 -3.67
N ALA A 178 -6.99 4.12 -4.05
CA ALA A 178 -8.15 3.27 -3.78
C ALA A 178 -8.31 3.08 -2.25
N ALA A 179 -9.36 3.67 -1.69
CA ALA A 179 -9.74 3.44 -0.30
C ALA A 179 -10.59 2.16 -0.20
N ILE A 180 -10.38 1.41 0.88
CA ILE A 180 -11.28 0.34 1.31
C ILE A 180 -12.50 1.05 1.91
N LEU A 181 -13.56 1.26 1.11
CA LEU A 181 -14.86 1.77 1.56
C LEU A 181 -15.87 0.62 1.65
#